data_AF-A0A8J6M8E5-F1
#
_entry.id   AF-A0A8J6M8E5-F1
#
_cell.length_a   1.000
_cell.length_b   1.000
_cell.length_c   1.000
_cell.angle_alpha   90.00
_cell.angle_beta   90.00
_cell.angle_gamma   90.00
#
_symmetry.space_group_name_H-M   'P 1'
#
loop_
_entity.id
_entity.type
_entity.pdbx_description
1 polymer ?
#
loop_
_entity_poly.entity_id
_entity_poly.type
_entity_poly.pdbx_seq_one_letter_code
_entity_poly.pdbx_strand_id
1 'polypeptide(L)'
;MKKHRYFLFAACAALAGCGLFLWMSSAVNRPFAHLDSADLACVTVRLSPPDKTLLIPEPGQLVEYLKDTVIYQRDDSYQDYCGQAVTFSLTMADGSQTSVMAFSPFLVIDGVGYRTKHEPCEALNRYANKLLNDPAAPVILEDPPALAVVSGDTSLGALLGSYQWQRKADGDSFENILSDSPHPLDCGELLSPLDTGEQTAVLRFAEAPDEILNARCWSEADLGSPDAVGQPVVLRGNEIELQPGGYIYEVHAAWAPESGYGGTASYSFYVKSTW
;
A
#
# COMPACT_ATOMS: atom_id res chain seq x y z
N MET A 1 21.91 -51.96 -49.22
CA MET A 1 21.65 -52.03 -47.76
C MET A 1 22.52 -51.10 -46.91
N LYS A 2 23.81 -50.85 -47.22
CA LYS A 2 24.68 -49.97 -46.41
C LYS A 2 24.26 -48.48 -46.41
N LYS A 3 23.93 -47.90 -47.57
CA LYS A 3 23.55 -46.46 -47.70
C LYS A 3 22.31 -46.06 -46.90
N HIS A 4 21.33 -46.95 -46.77
CA HIS A 4 20.09 -46.68 -46.03
C HIS A 4 20.32 -46.64 -44.51
N ARG A 5 21.28 -47.44 -44.01
CA ARG A 5 21.67 -47.46 -42.58
C ARG A 5 22.40 -46.18 -42.14
N TYR A 6 23.20 -45.57 -43.03
CA TYR A 6 23.85 -44.28 -42.75
C TYR A 6 22.85 -43.12 -42.75
N PHE A 7 21.81 -43.19 -43.60
CA PHE A 7 20.76 -42.17 -43.65
C PHE A 7 19.88 -42.18 -42.40
N LEU A 8 19.50 -43.37 -41.90
CA LEU A 8 18.79 -43.51 -40.62
C LEU A 8 19.63 -43.02 -39.44
N PHE A 9 20.93 -43.33 -39.40
CA PHE A 9 21.81 -42.85 -38.33
C PHE A 9 21.98 -41.33 -38.32
N ALA A 10 22.12 -40.70 -39.50
CA ALA A 10 22.22 -39.26 -39.63
C ALA A 10 20.92 -38.53 -39.24
N ALA A 11 19.76 -39.08 -39.60
CA ALA A 11 18.46 -38.53 -39.22
C ALA A 11 18.20 -38.64 -37.70
N CYS A 12 18.58 -39.75 -37.07
CA CYS A 12 18.48 -39.90 -35.61
C CYS A 12 19.46 -38.97 -34.87
N ALA A 13 20.68 -38.78 -35.38
CA ALA A 13 21.65 -37.83 -34.79
C ALA A 13 21.18 -36.37 -34.93
N ALA A 14 20.53 -36.01 -36.04
CA ALA A 14 19.95 -34.68 -36.23
C ALA A 14 18.73 -34.45 -35.32
N LEU A 15 17.83 -35.45 -35.16
CA LEU A 15 16.70 -35.37 -34.24
C LEU A 15 17.14 -35.33 -32.76
N ALA A 16 18.16 -36.11 -32.39
CA ALA A 16 18.76 -36.05 -31.06
C ALA A 16 19.46 -34.71 -30.82
N GLY A 17 20.15 -34.17 -31.83
CA GLY A 17 20.78 -32.85 -31.79
C GLY A 17 19.77 -31.70 -31.66
N CYS A 18 18.66 -31.74 -32.41
CA CYS A 18 17.55 -30.78 -32.29
C CYS A 18 16.83 -30.92 -30.95
N GLY A 19 16.61 -32.14 -30.45
CA GLY A 19 16.06 -32.38 -29.12
C GLY A 19 16.96 -31.86 -28.01
N LEU A 20 18.29 -32.02 -28.12
CA LEU A 20 19.27 -31.47 -27.19
C LEU A 20 19.35 -29.93 -27.28
N PHE A 21 19.24 -29.35 -28.48
CA PHE A 21 19.21 -27.89 -28.68
C PHE A 21 17.93 -27.24 -28.16
N LEU A 22 16.77 -27.89 -28.36
CA LEU A 22 15.48 -27.47 -27.79
C LEU A 22 15.45 -27.65 -26.26
N TRP A 23 16.16 -28.64 -25.72
CA TRP A 23 16.31 -28.83 -24.27
C TRP A 23 17.34 -27.86 -23.64
N MET A 24 18.37 -27.45 -24.37
CA MET A 24 19.29 -26.38 -23.96
C MET A 24 18.66 -24.97 -24.03
N SER A 25 17.48 -24.82 -24.64
CA SER A 25 16.76 -23.55 -24.76
C SER A 25 15.99 -23.16 -23.48
N SER A 26 15.85 -24.08 -22.50
CA SER A 26 15.43 -23.72 -21.13
C SER A 26 16.64 -23.28 -20.30
N ALA A 27 17.39 -22.30 -20.82
CA ALA A 27 18.42 -21.63 -20.04
C ALA A 27 17.73 -20.96 -18.85
N VAL A 28 17.95 -21.49 -17.65
CA VAL A 28 17.50 -20.89 -16.39
C VAL A 28 18.11 -19.50 -16.32
N ASN A 29 17.30 -18.47 -16.53
CA ASN A 29 17.74 -17.09 -16.45
C ASN A 29 17.51 -16.58 -15.03
N ARG A 30 18.55 -15.99 -14.43
CA ARG A 30 18.52 -15.39 -13.08
C ARG A 30 18.70 -13.88 -13.22
N PRO A 31 17.60 -13.12 -13.36
CA PRO A 31 17.67 -11.71 -13.74
C PRO A 31 18.39 -10.84 -12.71
N PHE A 32 18.35 -11.22 -11.43
CA PHE A 32 18.93 -10.44 -10.33
C PHE A 32 20.18 -11.10 -9.70
N ALA A 33 20.84 -12.03 -10.40
CA ALA A 33 21.98 -12.79 -9.87
C ALA A 33 23.14 -11.93 -9.35
N HIS A 34 23.29 -10.71 -9.88
CA HIS A 34 24.37 -9.79 -9.58
C HIS A 34 23.93 -8.53 -8.83
N LEU A 35 22.66 -8.43 -8.43
CA LEU A 35 22.14 -7.28 -7.70
C LEU A 35 22.80 -7.21 -6.32
N ASP A 36 23.32 -6.06 -5.92
CA ASP A 36 23.75 -5.80 -4.55
C ASP A 36 22.84 -4.77 -3.87
N SER A 37 22.79 -4.81 -2.54
CA SER A 37 22.11 -3.76 -1.76
C SER A 37 22.69 -2.36 -1.99
N ALA A 38 24.00 -2.26 -2.28
CA ALA A 38 24.65 -1.00 -2.58
C ALA A 38 24.20 -0.39 -3.93
N ASP A 39 23.61 -1.20 -4.80
CA ASP A 39 23.04 -0.73 -6.07
C ASP A 39 21.66 -0.07 -5.88
N LEU A 40 21.03 -0.22 -4.70
CA LEU A 40 19.67 0.25 -4.42
C LEU A 40 19.68 1.55 -3.61
N ALA A 41 19.09 2.61 -4.17
CA ALA A 41 18.90 3.88 -3.48
C ALA A 41 17.61 3.91 -2.65
N CYS A 42 16.53 3.32 -3.18
CA CYS A 42 15.24 3.25 -2.50
C CYS A 42 14.48 2.01 -2.95
N VAL A 43 13.77 1.38 -2.01
CA VAL A 43 12.95 0.21 -2.30
C VAL A 43 11.61 0.37 -1.61
N THR A 44 10.54 0.13 -2.36
CA THR A 44 9.18 0.05 -1.82
C THR A 44 8.53 -1.26 -2.22
N VAL A 45 7.56 -1.71 -1.44
CA VAL A 45 6.76 -2.90 -1.77
C VAL A 45 5.27 -2.57 -1.63
N ARG A 46 4.50 -2.86 -2.67
CA ARG A 46 3.04 -2.75 -2.68
C ARG A 46 2.42 -4.15 -2.64
N LEU A 47 1.51 -4.38 -1.71
CA LEU A 47 0.72 -5.61 -1.61
C LEU A 47 -0.71 -5.34 -2.07
N SER A 48 -1.25 -6.13 -3.00
CA SER A 48 -2.60 -5.94 -3.55
C SER A 48 -3.35 -7.27 -3.68
N PRO A 49 -4.41 -7.51 -2.90
CA PRO A 49 -4.81 -6.77 -1.68
C PRO A 49 -3.73 -6.81 -0.58
N PRO A 50 -3.71 -5.93 0.45
CA PRO A 50 -4.74 -4.96 0.85
C PRO A 50 -4.54 -3.53 0.33
N ASP A 51 -3.74 -3.36 -0.73
CA ASP A 51 -3.42 -2.05 -1.33
C ASP A 51 -2.61 -1.12 -0.42
N LYS A 52 -1.70 -1.72 0.37
CA LYS A 52 -0.71 -0.99 1.18
C LYS A 52 0.66 -0.98 0.51
N THR A 53 1.36 0.14 0.64
CA THR A 53 2.74 0.32 0.19
C THR A 53 3.64 0.57 1.39
N LEU A 54 4.73 -0.17 1.49
CA LEU A 54 5.71 -0.06 2.57
C LEU A 54 7.06 0.39 1.99
N LEU A 55 7.79 1.19 2.76
CA LEU A 55 9.21 1.44 2.52
C LEU A 55 10.02 0.24 3.05
N ILE A 56 11.08 -0.13 2.34
CA ILE A 56 12.07 -1.11 2.79
C ILE A 56 13.38 -0.36 3.04
N PRO A 57 13.66 0.08 4.28
CA PRO A 57 14.88 0.83 4.60
C PRO A 57 16.16 0.00 4.41
N GLU A 58 16.07 -1.30 4.70
CA GLU A 58 17.19 -2.24 4.64
C GLU A 58 16.91 -3.36 3.61
N PRO A 59 17.28 -3.17 2.33
CA PRO A 59 16.91 -4.10 1.27
C PRO A 59 17.77 -5.38 1.21
N GLY A 60 18.75 -5.54 2.11
CA GLY A 60 19.69 -6.67 2.07
C GLY A 60 19.01 -8.04 2.03
N GLN A 61 17.98 -8.26 2.85
CA GLN A 61 17.24 -9.52 2.83
C GLN A 61 16.43 -9.71 1.54
N LEU A 62 15.85 -8.64 1.00
CA LEU A 62 15.12 -8.69 -0.28
C LEU A 62 16.05 -9.08 -1.43
N VAL A 63 17.26 -8.51 -1.48
CA VAL A 63 18.26 -8.80 -2.51
C VAL A 63 18.59 -10.29 -2.58
N GLU A 64 18.74 -10.96 -1.44
CA GLU A 64 18.99 -12.40 -1.41
C GLU A 64 17.81 -13.21 -1.97
N TYR A 65 16.57 -12.82 -1.68
CA TYR A 65 15.40 -13.46 -2.30
C TYR A 65 15.32 -13.19 -3.81
N LEU A 66 15.65 -11.98 -4.27
CA LEU A 66 15.65 -11.63 -5.69
C LEU A 66 16.70 -12.44 -6.47
N LYS A 67 17.92 -12.62 -5.93
CA LYS A 67 18.99 -13.45 -6.54
C LYS A 67 18.58 -14.90 -6.76
N ASP A 68 17.70 -15.42 -5.91
CA ASP A 68 17.20 -16.80 -6.00
C ASP A 68 16.11 -16.99 -7.05
N THR A 69 15.50 -15.91 -7.53
CA THR A 69 14.48 -15.98 -8.58
C THR A 69 15.06 -16.48 -9.90
N VAL A 70 14.23 -17.22 -10.63
CA VAL A 70 14.53 -17.69 -11.98
C VAL A 70 13.36 -17.39 -12.90
N ILE A 71 13.62 -17.05 -14.15
CA ILE A 71 12.58 -16.88 -15.16
C ILE A 71 12.78 -17.89 -16.29
N TYR A 72 11.66 -18.31 -16.87
CA TYR A 72 11.60 -19.22 -18.00
C TYR A 72 11.02 -18.48 -19.22
N GLN A 73 10.09 -19.10 -19.93
CA GLN A 73 9.37 -18.48 -21.03
C GLN A 73 8.48 -17.32 -20.55
N ARG A 74 8.32 -16.33 -21.42
CA ARG A 74 7.30 -15.29 -21.27
C ARG A 74 5.92 -15.93 -21.24
N ASP A 75 5.09 -15.49 -20.30
CA ASP A 75 3.71 -15.92 -20.15
C ASP A 75 2.90 -14.81 -19.47
N ASP A 76 1.99 -14.21 -20.23
CA ASP A 76 1.17 -13.07 -19.78
C ASP A 76 -0.19 -13.52 -19.20
N SER A 77 -0.43 -14.83 -19.00
CA SER A 77 -1.68 -15.35 -18.38
C SER A 77 -1.85 -15.01 -16.90
N TYR A 78 -0.87 -14.34 -16.29
CA TYR A 78 -0.99 -13.82 -14.92
C TYR A 78 -2.08 -12.73 -14.79
N GLN A 79 -2.48 -12.08 -15.89
CA GLN A 79 -3.51 -11.04 -15.88
C GLN A 79 -4.90 -11.57 -15.51
N ASP A 80 -5.16 -12.85 -15.79
CA ASP A 80 -6.41 -13.53 -15.44
C ASP A 80 -6.30 -14.26 -14.09
N TYR A 81 -5.15 -14.15 -13.40
CA TYR A 81 -4.87 -14.86 -12.17
C TYR A 81 -5.40 -14.10 -10.95
N CYS A 82 -5.98 -14.85 -10.01
CA CYS A 82 -6.53 -14.28 -8.77
C CYS A 82 -5.60 -14.58 -7.60
N GLY A 83 -5.46 -13.62 -6.70
CA GLY A 83 -4.68 -13.76 -5.48
C GLY A 83 -4.05 -12.43 -5.09
N GLN A 84 -3.10 -12.48 -4.16
CA GLN A 84 -2.31 -11.32 -3.80
C GLN A 84 -1.11 -11.19 -4.75
N ALA A 85 -0.95 -10.00 -5.32
CA ALA A 85 0.26 -9.58 -5.99
C ALA A 85 1.13 -8.77 -5.03
N VAL A 86 2.43 -9.06 -5.02
CA VAL A 86 3.44 -8.29 -4.29
C VAL A 86 4.39 -7.66 -5.29
N THR A 87 4.37 -6.34 -5.40
CA THR A 87 5.18 -5.58 -6.36
C THR A 87 6.25 -4.78 -5.65
N PHE A 88 7.50 -5.13 -5.87
CA PHE A 88 8.66 -4.36 -5.43
C PHE A 88 9.01 -3.31 -6.48
N SER A 89 9.15 -2.07 -6.08
CA SER A 89 9.71 -1.00 -6.90
C SER A 89 11.12 -0.72 -6.42
N LEU A 90 12.10 -0.93 -7.30
CA LEU A 90 13.53 -0.76 -7.04
C LEU A 90 13.99 0.52 -7.74
N THR A 91 14.43 1.51 -6.97
CA THR A 91 15.14 2.66 -7.49
C THR A 91 16.64 2.42 -7.28
N MET A 92 17.37 2.32 -8.38
CA MET A 92 18.82 2.09 -8.38
C MET A 92 19.59 3.36 -8.03
N ALA A 93 20.85 3.21 -7.62
CA ALA A 93 21.76 4.31 -7.31
C ALA A 93 22.06 5.23 -8.50
N ASP A 94 21.93 4.73 -9.73
CA ASP A 94 22.04 5.51 -10.97
C ASP A 94 20.73 6.22 -11.38
N GLY A 95 19.67 6.07 -10.58
CA GLY A 95 18.34 6.64 -10.81
C GLY A 95 17.43 5.81 -11.72
N SER A 96 17.93 4.70 -12.30
CA SER A 96 17.06 3.78 -13.04
C SER A 96 16.05 3.09 -12.12
N GLN A 97 14.90 2.70 -12.67
CA GLN A 97 13.83 2.04 -11.91
C GLN A 97 13.50 0.70 -12.53
N THR A 98 13.26 -0.30 -11.68
CA THR A 98 12.81 -1.64 -12.06
C THR A 98 11.68 -2.07 -11.13
N SER A 99 10.62 -2.65 -11.71
CA SER A 99 9.52 -3.25 -10.97
C SER A 99 9.59 -4.77 -11.03
N VAL A 100 9.38 -5.41 -9.88
CA VAL A 100 9.35 -6.88 -9.76
C VAL A 100 8.10 -7.29 -9.02
N MET A 101 7.13 -7.87 -9.74
CA MET A 101 5.91 -8.40 -9.14
C MET A 101 6.01 -9.92 -8.98
N ALA A 102 5.95 -10.36 -7.72
CA ALA A 102 5.84 -11.76 -7.33
C ALA A 102 4.36 -12.16 -7.29
N PHE A 103 3.94 -13.01 -8.23
CA PHE A 103 2.58 -13.51 -8.31
C PHE A 103 2.58 -14.98 -8.72
N SER A 104 3.03 -15.84 -7.80
CA SER A 104 3.37 -17.23 -8.08
C SER A 104 2.24 -17.99 -8.80
N PRO A 105 2.52 -18.69 -9.92
CA PRO A 105 3.83 -19.09 -10.44
C PRO A 105 4.41 -18.13 -11.50
N PHE A 106 4.13 -16.83 -11.40
CA PHE A 106 4.62 -15.79 -12.30
C PHE A 106 5.54 -14.80 -11.58
N LEU A 107 6.58 -14.39 -12.28
CA LEU A 107 7.39 -13.23 -11.93
C LEU A 107 7.25 -12.23 -13.08
N VAL A 108 6.77 -11.03 -12.78
CA VAL A 108 6.60 -9.97 -13.78
C VAL A 108 7.68 -8.92 -13.54
N ILE A 109 8.49 -8.65 -14.55
CA ILE A 109 9.59 -7.67 -14.49
C ILE A 109 9.28 -6.58 -15.51
N ASP A 110 9.14 -5.34 -15.04
CA ASP A 110 8.82 -4.17 -15.87
C ASP A 110 7.60 -4.40 -16.78
N GLY A 111 6.56 -5.02 -16.21
CA GLY A 111 5.31 -5.34 -16.89
C GLY A 111 5.37 -6.56 -17.83
N VAL A 112 6.52 -7.25 -17.94
CA VAL A 112 6.66 -8.46 -18.75
C VAL A 112 6.56 -9.71 -17.87
N GLY A 113 5.57 -10.57 -18.12
CA GLY A 113 5.34 -11.77 -17.31
C GLY A 113 6.18 -12.97 -17.74
N TYR A 114 6.74 -13.69 -16.77
CA TYR A 114 7.49 -14.91 -16.99
C TYR A 114 7.01 -16.03 -16.07
N ARG A 115 7.06 -17.28 -16.56
CA ARG A 115 6.99 -18.43 -15.66
C ARG A 115 8.22 -18.46 -14.76
N THR A 116 8.02 -18.78 -13.49
CA THR A 116 9.09 -18.86 -12.50
C THR A 116 8.97 -20.12 -11.64
N LYS A 117 9.98 -20.42 -10.82
CA LYS A 117 9.88 -21.44 -9.78
C LYS A 117 8.99 -20.93 -8.66
N HIS A 118 8.11 -21.81 -8.18
CA HIS A 118 7.18 -21.49 -7.11
C HIS A 118 7.87 -20.99 -5.84
N GLU A 119 8.84 -21.74 -5.29
CA GLU A 119 9.43 -21.43 -3.98
C GLU A 119 10.18 -20.07 -3.91
N PRO A 120 11.08 -19.71 -4.85
CA PRO A 120 11.69 -18.38 -4.83
C PRO A 120 10.68 -17.24 -4.97
N CYS A 121 9.65 -17.42 -5.82
CA CYS A 121 8.58 -16.44 -5.98
C CYS A 121 7.72 -16.32 -4.71
N GLU A 122 7.47 -17.43 -4.03
CA GLU A 122 6.70 -17.46 -2.79
C GLU A 122 7.50 -16.89 -1.61
N ALA A 123 8.83 -17.03 -1.61
CA ALA A 123 9.68 -16.40 -0.61
C ALA A 123 9.56 -14.86 -0.62
N LEU A 124 9.42 -14.25 -1.79
CA LEU A 124 9.13 -12.82 -1.94
C LEU A 124 7.77 -12.44 -1.36
N ASN A 125 6.73 -13.22 -1.64
CA ASN A 125 5.39 -13.03 -1.05
C ASN A 125 5.42 -13.12 0.48
N ARG A 126 6.07 -14.15 1.03
CA ARG A 126 6.22 -14.31 2.48
C ARG A 126 7.00 -13.16 3.11
N TYR A 127 8.05 -12.69 2.46
CA TYR A 127 8.84 -11.54 2.93
C TYR A 127 7.99 -10.27 3.02
N ALA A 128 7.25 -9.93 1.96
CA ALA A 128 6.39 -8.75 1.97
C ALA A 128 5.26 -8.85 3.00
N ASN A 129 4.63 -10.01 3.15
CA ASN A 129 3.63 -10.21 4.19
C ASN A 129 4.22 -10.13 5.61
N LYS A 130 5.47 -10.55 5.81
CA LYS A 130 6.16 -10.36 7.08
C LYS A 130 6.31 -8.87 7.38
N LEU A 131 6.74 -8.07 6.41
CA LEU A 131 6.83 -6.61 6.55
C LEU A 131 5.46 -5.98 6.84
N LEU A 132 4.41 -6.40 6.13
CA LEU A 132 3.05 -5.90 6.33
C LEU A 132 2.52 -6.12 7.76
N ASN A 133 2.95 -7.20 8.41
CA ASN A 133 2.55 -7.54 9.77
C ASN A 133 3.51 -7.01 10.84
N ASP A 134 4.57 -6.29 10.44
CA ASP A 134 5.51 -5.67 11.36
C ASP A 134 5.05 -4.24 11.69
N PRO A 135 4.67 -3.93 12.95
CA PRO A 135 4.24 -2.59 13.34
C PRO A 135 5.31 -1.51 13.15
N ALA A 136 6.59 -1.89 13.03
CA ALA A 136 7.70 -0.97 12.79
C ALA A 136 7.98 -0.75 11.31
N ALA A 137 7.31 -1.47 10.39
CA ALA A 137 7.51 -1.27 8.96
C ALA A 137 6.92 0.08 8.52
N PRO A 138 7.71 0.99 7.93
CA PRO A 138 7.20 2.31 7.57
C PRO A 138 6.21 2.21 6.40
N VAL A 139 4.96 2.60 6.64
CA VAL A 139 3.92 2.70 5.60
C VAL A 139 4.12 4.01 4.83
N ILE A 140 3.99 3.94 3.50
CA ILE A 140 4.00 5.13 2.65
C ILE A 140 2.58 5.68 2.59
N LEU A 141 2.41 6.89 3.10
CA LEU A 141 1.13 7.61 3.17
C LEU A 141 1.12 8.76 2.18
N GLU A 142 0.79 8.47 0.92
CA GLU A 142 0.74 9.50 -0.13
C GLU A 142 -0.25 10.63 0.20
N ASP A 143 -1.33 10.29 0.90
CA ASP A 143 -2.40 11.19 1.33
C ASP A 143 -2.77 10.92 2.81
N PRO A 144 -3.45 11.87 3.49
CA PRO A 144 -3.99 11.64 4.82
C PRO A 144 -4.88 10.38 4.90
N PRO A 145 -4.67 9.48 5.89
CA PRO A 145 -5.46 8.27 6.01
C PRO A 145 -6.96 8.55 6.26
N ALA A 146 -7.83 7.82 5.57
CA ALA A 146 -9.27 7.93 5.80
C ALA A 146 -9.64 7.60 7.26
N LEU A 147 -10.59 8.35 7.82
CA LEU A 147 -11.16 8.11 9.15
C LEU A 147 -12.58 7.57 9.01
N ALA A 148 -12.87 6.45 9.67
CA ALA A 148 -14.22 5.98 9.92
C ALA A 148 -14.58 6.19 11.40
N VAL A 149 -15.80 6.66 11.65
CA VAL A 149 -16.38 6.75 12.99
C VAL A 149 -17.29 5.54 13.18
N VAL A 150 -17.16 4.86 14.31
CA VAL A 150 -17.91 3.63 14.63
C VAL A 150 -18.62 3.82 15.96
N SER A 151 -19.94 3.63 16.01
CA SER A 151 -20.73 3.73 17.23
C SER A 151 -21.76 2.58 17.25
N GLY A 152 -21.65 1.69 18.23
CA GLY A 152 -22.44 0.45 18.26
C GLY A 152 -22.18 -0.42 17.02
N ASP A 153 -23.24 -0.71 16.26
CA ASP A 153 -23.21 -1.46 14.99
C ASP A 153 -23.16 -0.56 13.75
N THR A 154 -23.15 0.76 13.93
CA THR A 154 -23.14 1.74 12.84
C THR A 154 -21.74 2.29 12.57
N SER A 155 -21.47 2.68 11.33
CA SER A 155 -20.23 3.35 10.95
C SER A 155 -20.41 4.31 9.79
N LEU A 156 -19.65 5.39 9.79
CA LEU A 156 -19.64 6.43 8.76
C LEU A 156 -18.19 6.85 8.45
N GLY A 157 -17.88 7.10 7.18
CA GLY A 157 -16.62 7.75 6.79
C GLY A 157 -16.67 9.24 7.08
N ALA A 158 -15.67 9.76 7.81
CA ALA A 158 -15.54 11.19 8.07
C ALA A 158 -15.08 11.93 6.80
N LEU A 159 -15.52 13.17 6.66
CA LEU A 159 -15.09 14.09 5.61
C LEU A 159 -13.68 14.58 5.92
N LEU A 160 -12.71 14.33 5.04
CA LEU A 160 -11.38 14.94 5.13
C LEU A 160 -11.50 16.45 4.97
N GLY A 161 -10.98 17.18 5.95
CA GLY A 161 -10.91 18.64 5.99
C GLY A 161 -9.55 19.17 5.58
N SER A 162 -9.15 20.31 6.17
CA SER A 162 -7.86 20.92 5.87
C SER A 162 -6.70 20.04 6.36
N TYR A 163 -5.61 20.04 5.61
CA TYR A 163 -4.43 19.27 5.97
C TYR A 163 -3.14 19.92 5.48
N GLN A 164 -2.06 19.59 6.17
CA GLN A 164 -0.69 19.89 5.77
C GLN A 164 0.06 18.58 5.66
N TRP A 165 0.55 18.24 4.47
CA TRP A 165 1.13 16.93 4.20
C TRP A 165 2.48 17.03 3.53
N GLN A 166 3.47 16.34 4.08
CA GLN A 166 4.78 16.16 3.48
C GLN A 166 4.79 14.87 2.67
N ARG A 167 5.36 14.92 1.47
CA ARG A 167 5.64 13.74 0.63
C ARG A 167 7.10 13.74 0.23
N LYS A 168 7.74 12.58 0.29
CA LYS A 168 9.12 12.43 -0.20
C LYS A 168 9.11 12.50 -1.72
N ALA A 169 9.91 13.40 -2.28
CA ALA A 169 10.15 13.49 -3.72
C ALA A 169 11.49 12.81 -4.08
N ASP A 170 11.91 12.91 -5.34
CA ASP A 170 13.13 12.24 -5.81
C ASP A 170 14.36 12.63 -4.98
N GLY A 171 15.16 11.63 -4.62
CA GLY A 171 16.35 11.79 -3.77
C GLY A 171 16.01 12.19 -2.33
N ASP A 172 16.61 13.29 -1.87
CA ASP A 172 16.44 13.85 -0.52
C ASP A 172 15.50 15.06 -0.47
N SER A 173 14.72 15.28 -1.54
CA SER A 173 13.78 16.40 -1.62
C SER A 173 12.41 16.02 -1.03
N PHE A 174 11.67 17.04 -0.58
CA PHE A 174 10.32 16.88 -0.02
C PHE A 174 9.39 17.92 -0.63
N GLU A 175 8.15 17.50 -0.88
CA GLU A 175 7.04 18.38 -1.25
C GLU A 175 6.12 18.57 -0.05
N ASN A 176 5.66 19.81 0.14
CA ASN A 176 4.68 20.14 1.18
C ASN A 176 3.38 20.57 0.51
N ILE A 177 2.30 19.85 0.83
CA ILE A 177 0.94 20.11 0.38
C ILE A 177 0.21 20.85 1.48
N LEU A 178 -0.42 21.96 1.12
CA LEU A 178 -1.37 22.68 1.96
C LEU A 178 -2.72 22.60 1.27
N SER A 179 -3.69 21.98 1.92
CA SER A 179 -5.06 21.89 1.44
C SER A 179 -5.99 22.61 2.39
N ASP A 180 -6.70 23.59 1.87
CA ASP A 180 -7.74 24.33 2.59
C ASP A 180 -9.10 23.71 2.29
N SER A 181 -9.89 23.47 3.33
CA SER A 181 -11.28 23.03 3.25
C SER A 181 -12.23 24.02 3.95
N PRO A 182 -13.53 24.00 3.63
CA PRO A 182 -14.53 24.77 4.36
C PRO A 182 -14.56 24.41 5.86
N HIS A 183 -15.05 25.33 6.68
CA HIS A 183 -15.27 25.06 8.10
C HIS A 183 -16.30 23.92 8.27
N PRO A 184 -16.19 23.04 9.29
CA PRO A 184 -17.14 21.93 9.49
C PRO A 184 -18.61 22.36 9.50
N LEU A 185 -18.90 23.55 10.04
CA LEU A 185 -20.26 24.12 10.09
C LEU A 185 -20.81 24.56 8.73
N ASP A 186 -19.96 24.78 7.74
CA ASP A 186 -20.36 25.09 6.36
C ASP A 186 -20.53 23.82 5.50
N CYS A 187 -20.17 22.65 6.04
CA CYS A 187 -20.21 21.36 5.35
C CYS A 187 -21.53 20.60 5.52
N GLY A 188 -22.61 21.22 6.03
CA GLY A 188 -23.86 20.53 6.38
C GLY A 188 -24.42 19.62 5.28
N GLU A 189 -24.42 20.07 4.02
CA GLU A 189 -24.90 19.28 2.86
C GLU A 189 -24.01 18.08 2.51
N LEU A 190 -22.76 18.07 2.97
CA LEU A 190 -21.78 16.98 2.76
C LEU A 190 -21.77 15.98 3.92
N LEU A 191 -22.34 16.33 5.07
CA LEU A 191 -22.29 15.55 6.30
C LEU A 191 -23.60 14.76 6.48
N SER A 192 -23.56 13.47 6.14
CA SER A 192 -24.66 12.56 6.47
C SER A 192 -24.63 12.20 7.97
N PRO A 193 -25.77 12.20 8.68
CA PRO A 193 -25.81 11.82 10.09
C PRO A 193 -25.43 10.35 10.29
N LEU A 194 -24.64 10.09 11.32
CA LEU A 194 -24.56 8.80 11.99
C LEU A 194 -25.56 8.78 13.15
N ASP A 195 -26.70 8.11 12.97
CA ASP A 195 -27.68 7.92 14.04
C ASP A 195 -27.22 6.82 15.01
N THR A 196 -27.18 7.10 16.32
CA THR A 196 -26.73 6.13 17.33
C THR A 196 -27.41 6.33 18.69
N GLY A 197 -27.55 5.22 19.42
CA GLY A 197 -28.02 5.19 20.82
C GLY A 197 -26.87 5.10 21.85
N GLU A 198 -25.62 5.04 21.40
CA GLU A 198 -24.44 4.84 22.25
C GLU A 198 -23.80 6.15 22.67
N GLN A 199 -23.34 6.26 23.91
CA GLN A 199 -22.71 7.48 24.44
C GLN A 199 -21.30 7.77 23.91
N THR A 200 -20.70 6.83 23.18
CA THR A 200 -19.34 6.93 22.66
C THR A 200 -19.26 6.52 21.19
N ALA A 201 -18.18 6.96 20.53
CA ALA A 201 -17.79 6.47 19.23
C ALA A 201 -16.28 6.23 19.17
N VAL A 202 -15.87 5.22 18.41
CA VAL A 202 -14.48 4.88 18.14
C VAL A 202 -14.06 5.47 16.80
N LEU A 203 -12.92 6.16 16.82
CA LEU A 203 -12.21 6.70 15.66
C LEU A 203 -11.32 5.61 15.08
N ARG A 204 -11.64 5.14 13.87
CA ARG A 204 -10.90 4.10 13.15
C ARG A 204 -10.26 4.68 11.91
N PHE A 205 -8.99 5.04 12.03
CA PHE A 205 -8.17 5.44 10.89
C PHE A 205 -7.74 4.22 10.06
N ALA A 206 -7.63 4.40 8.73
CA ALA A 206 -7.09 3.39 7.83
C ALA A 206 -5.62 3.06 8.13
N GLU A 207 -4.87 4.07 8.56
CA GLU A 207 -3.56 3.94 9.20
C GLU A 207 -3.57 4.78 10.47
N ALA A 208 -3.13 4.20 11.59
CA ALA A 208 -3.22 4.88 12.89
C ALA A 208 -2.35 6.15 12.89
N PRO A 209 -2.84 7.28 13.44
CA PRO A 209 -1.99 8.43 13.70
C PRO A 209 -1.04 8.15 14.86
N ASP A 210 0.10 8.84 14.85
CA ASP A 210 0.99 8.89 16.01
C ASP A 210 0.32 9.64 17.17
N GLU A 211 -0.50 10.65 16.86
CA GLU A 211 -1.22 11.44 17.84
C GLU A 211 -2.56 11.96 17.32
N ILE A 212 -3.60 11.85 18.14
CA ILE A 212 -4.84 12.63 17.97
C ILE A 212 -4.65 13.93 18.76
N LEU A 213 -4.41 15.02 18.06
CA LEU A 213 -4.02 16.31 18.64
C LEU A 213 -5.14 16.93 19.47
N ASN A 214 -6.36 16.93 18.94
CA ASN A 214 -7.55 17.41 19.63
C ASN A 214 -8.83 16.96 18.92
N ALA A 215 -9.96 17.09 19.61
CA ALA A 215 -11.29 16.95 19.04
C ALA A 215 -12.21 18.03 19.62
N ARG A 216 -13.10 18.55 18.77
CA ARG A 216 -14.11 19.56 19.14
C ARG A 216 -15.45 19.25 18.49
N CYS A 217 -16.52 19.81 19.04
CA CYS A 217 -17.86 19.67 18.48
C CYS A 217 -18.69 20.96 18.60
N TRP A 218 -19.75 21.04 17.79
CA TRP A 218 -20.74 22.11 17.76
C TRP A 218 -22.13 21.51 17.65
N SER A 219 -23.13 22.23 18.15
CA SER A 219 -24.52 21.82 17.96
C SER A 219 -24.91 21.94 16.49
N GLU A 220 -25.80 21.09 16.01
CA GLU A 220 -26.40 21.24 14.67
C GLU A 220 -27.09 22.59 14.47
N ALA A 221 -27.51 23.25 15.56
CA ALA A 221 -28.08 24.58 15.52
C ALA A 221 -27.08 25.67 15.05
N ASP A 222 -25.77 25.40 15.12
CA ASP A 222 -24.70 26.32 14.71
C ASP A 222 -24.31 26.14 13.23
N LEU A 223 -24.95 25.24 12.48
CA LEU A 223 -24.69 25.06 11.04
C LEU A 223 -24.84 26.39 10.28
N GLY A 224 -23.90 26.66 9.37
CA GLY A 224 -23.78 27.91 8.63
C GLY A 224 -23.24 29.10 9.44
N SER A 225 -22.77 28.87 10.67
CA SER A 225 -22.18 29.90 11.54
C SER A 225 -20.72 29.56 11.91
N PRO A 226 -19.75 29.70 10.98
CA PRO A 226 -18.36 29.25 11.20
C PRO A 226 -17.61 29.96 12.33
N ASP A 227 -18.10 31.12 12.79
CA ASP A 227 -17.54 31.84 13.94
C ASP A 227 -17.97 31.25 15.30
N ALA A 228 -18.86 30.25 15.31
CA ALA A 228 -19.31 29.60 16.54
C ALA A 228 -18.15 28.88 17.26
N VAL A 229 -18.07 29.07 18.58
CA VAL A 229 -17.00 28.50 19.40
C VAL A 229 -17.26 27.02 19.65
N GLY A 230 -16.35 26.16 19.18
CA GLY A 230 -16.43 24.71 19.38
C GLY A 230 -16.16 24.31 20.83
N GLN A 231 -16.85 23.27 21.28
CA GLN A 231 -16.69 22.68 22.61
C GLN A 231 -15.66 21.55 22.53
N PRO A 232 -14.72 21.44 23.48
CA PRO A 232 -13.77 20.34 23.51
C PRO A 232 -14.49 19.01 23.71
N VAL A 233 -14.03 17.97 23.02
CA VAL A 233 -14.54 16.59 23.14
C VAL A 233 -13.56 15.77 23.98
N VAL A 234 -14.11 14.96 24.90
CA VAL A 234 -13.29 14.07 25.73
C VAL A 234 -12.77 12.93 24.88
N LEU A 235 -11.44 12.78 24.83
CA LEU A 235 -10.73 11.72 24.12
C LEU A 235 -10.17 10.69 25.11
N ARG A 236 -10.43 9.40 24.84
CA ARG A 236 -9.87 8.26 25.58
C ARG A 236 -9.21 7.30 24.61
N GLY A 237 -7.95 7.59 24.27
CA GLY A 237 -7.28 6.93 23.14
C GLY A 237 -8.00 7.28 21.85
N ASN A 238 -8.56 6.28 21.18
CA ASN A 238 -9.31 6.47 19.93
C ASN A 238 -10.82 6.58 20.15
N GLU A 239 -11.31 6.63 21.39
CA GLU A 239 -12.73 6.78 21.70
C GLU A 239 -13.05 8.23 22.06
N ILE A 240 -14.20 8.73 21.59
CA ILE A 240 -14.76 10.03 21.94
C ILE A 240 -16.09 9.90 22.68
N GLU A 241 -16.36 10.82 23.60
CA GLU A 241 -17.67 10.98 24.23
C GLU A 241 -18.60 11.81 23.31
N LEU A 242 -19.79 11.28 23.06
CA LEU A 242 -20.80 11.92 22.21
C LEU A 242 -21.74 12.81 23.04
N GLN A 243 -22.26 13.85 22.39
CA GLN A 243 -23.24 14.77 22.96
C GLN A 243 -24.65 14.29 22.60
N PRO A 244 -25.65 14.45 23.50
CA PRO A 244 -27.03 14.11 23.20
C PRO A 244 -27.62 15.08 22.16
N GLY A 245 -28.36 14.57 21.18
CA GLY A 245 -28.87 15.35 20.04
C GLY A 245 -27.94 15.35 18.82
N GLY A 246 -28.14 16.32 17.91
CA GLY A 246 -27.33 16.45 16.70
C GLY A 246 -26.12 17.34 16.88
N TYR A 247 -24.92 16.79 16.62
CA TYR A 247 -23.65 17.50 16.78
C TYR A 247 -22.67 17.23 15.63
N ILE A 248 -22.00 18.28 15.17
CA ILE A 248 -20.90 18.21 14.20
C ILE A 248 -19.61 18.11 14.99
N TYR A 249 -18.78 17.13 14.65
CA TYR A 249 -17.49 16.87 15.27
C TYR A 249 -16.37 17.18 14.29
N GLU A 250 -15.26 17.65 14.82
CA GLU A 250 -14.00 17.73 14.10
C GLU A 250 -12.88 17.12 14.94
N VAL A 251 -12.06 16.27 14.31
CA VAL A 251 -10.90 15.61 14.90
C VAL A 251 -9.66 16.03 14.14
N HIS A 252 -8.60 16.41 14.86
CA HIS A 252 -7.29 16.76 14.30
C HIS A 252 -6.29 15.66 14.69
N ALA A 253 -5.56 15.15 13.71
CA ALA A 253 -4.60 14.06 13.91
C ALA A 253 -3.27 14.33 13.19
N ALA A 254 -2.20 13.71 13.68
CA ALA A 254 -0.84 13.86 13.19
C ALA A 254 -0.18 12.51 12.90
N TRP A 255 0.60 12.49 11.81
CA TRP A 255 1.46 11.39 11.40
C TRP A 255 2.89 11.92 11.25
N ALA A 256 3.83 11.33 11.97
CA ALA A 256 5.25 11.62 11.87
C ALA A 256 5.75 11.16 10.50
N PRO A 257 6.48 12.01 9.76
CA PRO A 257 6.93 11.69 8.41
C PRO A 257 8.18 10.78 8.40
N GLU A 258 8.19 9.71 9.20
CA GLU A 258 9.33 8.79 9.32
C GLU A 258 9.63 8.05 8.00
N SER A 259 8.60 7.70 7.23
CA SER A 259 8.73 7.15 5.88
C SER A 259 9.06 8.22 4.83
N GLY A 260 9.19 9.48 5.23
CA GLY A 260 9.21 10.66 4.37
C GLY A 260 7.81 11.20 4.03
N TYR A 261 6.76 10.54 4.53
CA TYR A 261 5.35 10.87 4.27
C TYR A 261 4.59 11.04 5.58
N GLY A 262 3.89 12.16 5.75
CA GLY A 262 3.14 12.43 6.98
C GLY A 262 2.80 13.90 7.13
N GLY A 263 2.15 14.26 8.21
CA GLY A 263 1.68 15.62 8.45
C GLY A 263 0.47 15.65 9.35
N THR A 264 -0.36 16.69 9.22
CA THR A 264 -1.58 16.86 10.01
C THR A 264 -2.80 16.95 9.12
N ALA A 265 -3.92 16.43 9.60
CA ALA A 265 -5.20 16.51 8.90
C ALA A 265 -6.35 16.68 9.89
N SER A 266 -7.38 17.42 9.46
CA SER A 266 -8.66 17.48 10.16
C SER A 266 -9.71 16.61 9.47
N TYR A 267 -10.66 16.10 10.26
CA TYR A 267 -11.75 15.25 9.78
C TYR A 267 -13.05 15.69 10.43
N SER A 268 -14.12 15.83 9.64
CA SER A 268 -15.43 16.27 10.10
C SER A 268 -16.50 15.20 9.93
N PHE A 269 -17.41 15.09 10.88
CA PHE A 269 -18.55 14.16 10.78
C PHE A 269 -19.74 14.64 11.63
N TYR A 270 -20.94 14.19 11.27
CA TYR A 270 -22.18 14.54 11.97
C TYR A 270 -22.73 13.30 12.68
N VAL A 271 -23.01 13.43 13.98
CA VAL A 271 -23.61 12.36 14.79
C VAL A 271 -24.94 12.85 15.35
N LYS A 272 -25.93 11.96 15.33
CA LYS A 272 -27.24 12.20 15.94
C LYS A 272 -27.52 11.15 17.00
N SER A 273 -27.52 11.63 18.23
CA SER A 273 -27.52 10.83 19.46
C SER A 273 -28.90 10.85 20.11
N THR A 274 -29.47 9.69 20.47
CA THR A 274 -30.86 9.60 20.98
C THR A 274 -31.05 9.09 22.40
N TRP A 275 -30.01 9.05 23.24
CA TRP A 275 -30.10 8.61 24.64
C TRP A 275 -30.50 9.70 25.64
#